data_AF-A0A6J1M364-F1
#
_entry.id   AF-A0A6J1M364-F1
#
_cell.length_a   1.000
_cell.length_b   1.000
_cell.length_c   1.000
_cell.angle_alpha   90.00
_cell.angle_beta   90.00
_cell.angle_gamma   90.00
#
_symmetry.space_group_name_H-M   'P 1'
#
loop_
_entity.id
_entity.type
_entity.pdbx_description
1 polymer ?
#
loop_
_entity_poly.entity_id
_entity_poly.type
_entity_poly.pdbx_seq_one_letter_code
_entity_poly.pdbx_strand_id
1 'polypeptide(L)'
;MLEHNIVKSASDVDLTSGAGWHIFLHDKRENFTEVNMKGSGRVEYVFAGINEEIEIKLQSQYFSNVETYKETCSRQEGYSDLKCGEICIWQDLSDEVDCSGPWMHDINYEPCNDTDSMRNLIKSYKAVYESGDDYDCNCMEPCESRIFTTYIQSRKTFYQPEPRTLLYIYYTTKLISQMIEERPSYDTTQFIADVGGSLGFLLGLSVLGIIGILEHLTLFFCGDCIRRMQLKNEEHSRSDSRTDSPEDGESQASDVTLDINDVFTVEKAKLAKY
;
A
#
# COMPACT_ATOMS: atom_id res chain seq x y z
N MET A 1 -30.53 26.91 43.12
CA MET A 1 -30.93 26.16 41.92
C MET A 1 -30.71 27.11 40.76
N LEU A 2 -29.63 26.93 40.01
CA LEU A 2 -29.28 27.81 38.89
C LEU A 2 -29.96 27.25 37.64
N GLU A 3 -30.99 27.94 37.15
CA GLU A 3 -31.68 27.59 35.91
C GLU A 3 -30.97 28.28 34.74
N HIS A 4 -30.44 27.50 33.80
CA HIS A 4 -29.86 28.01 32.57
C HIS A 4 -30.94 28.02 31.47
N ASN A 5 -31.29 29.21 30.98
CA ASN A 5 -32.16 29.40 29.83
C ASN A 5 -31.43 28.98 28.55
N ILE A 6 -31.74 27.79 28.04
CA ILE A 6 -31.23 27.32 26.73
C ILE A 6 -32.16 27.84 25.64
N VAL A 7 -31.66 28.80 24.85
CA VAL A 7 -32.31 29.26 23.62
C VAL A 7 -32.10 28.18 22.56
N LYS A 8 -33.18 27.55 22.10
CA LYS A 8 -33.15 26.59 20.99
C LYS A 8 -33.03 27.35 19.67
N SER A 9 -31.84 27.41 19.12
CA SER A 9 -31.61 27.77 17.72
C SER A 9 -31.36 26.48 16.93
N ALA A 10 -32.01 26.37 15.77
CA ALA A 10 -32.03 25.18 14.93
C ALA A 10 -31.05 25.38 13.76
N SER A 11 -29.83 24.90 13.92
CA SER A 11 -28.91 24.61 12.82
C SER A 11 -28.06 23.39 13.20
N ASP A 12 -27.61 22.58 12.24
CA ASP A 12 -26.80 21.37 12.52
C ASP A 12 -25.44 21.67 13.20
N VAL A 13 -25.03 22.94 13.25
CA VAL A 13 -23.85 23.43 13.98
C VAL A 13 -24.15 23.70 15.46
N ASP A 14 -25.45 23.80 15.82
CA ASP A 14 -25.96 24.18 17.15
C ASP A 14 -26.15 23.00 18.12
N LEU A 15 -25.97 21.75 17.66
CA LEU A 15 -26.05 20.58 18.56
C LEU A 15 -24.93 20.56 19.61
N THR A 16 -23.85 21.31 19.42
CA THR A 16 -22.72 21.40 20.35
C THR A 16 -23.01 22.28 21.58
N SER A 17 -24.10 23.06 21.57
CA SER A 17 -24.46 23.98 22.67
C SER A 17 -25.53 23.43 23.62
N GLY A 18 -25.90 22.15 23.49
CA GLY A 18 -26.89 21.48 24.34
C GLY A 18 -26.27 20.74 25.53
N ALA A 19 -27.07 20.47 26.56
CA ALA A 19 -26.68 19.52 27.60
C ALA A 19 -26.69 18.09 27.03
N GLY A 20 -25.57 17.38 27.17
CA GLY A 20 -25.36 16.07 26.56
C GLY A 20 -23.97 15.51 26.82
N TRP A 21 -23.54 14.57 25.98
CA TRP A 21 -22.26 13.87 26.07
C TRP A 21 -21.52 13.97 24.74
N HIS A 22 -20.23 14.30 24.81
CA HIS A 22 -19.32 14.16 23.69
C HIS A 22 -18.67 12.78 23.75
N ILE A 23 -18.86 11.98 22.70
CA ILE A 23 -18.39 10.60 22.64
C ILE A 23 -17.25 10.54 21.63
N PHE A 24 -16.10 10.08 22.10
CA PHE A 24 -14.89 9.88 21.30
C PHE A 24 -14.59 8.38 21.22
N LEU A 25 -14.37 7.88 20.00
CA LEU A 25 -14.05 6.47 19.75
C LEU A 25 -12.65 6.38 19.16
N HIS A 26 -11.73 5.80 19.94
CA HIS A 26 -10.30 5.73 19.62
C HIS A 26 -9.75 4.32 19.91
N ASP A 27 -8.54 4.03 19.41
CA ASP A 27 -7.85 2.79 19.77
C ASP A 27 -7.40 2.83 21.24
N LYS A 28 -7.28 1.66 21.88
CA LYS A 28 -6.84 1.53 23.27
C LYS A 28 -5.44 2.13 23.51
N ARG A 29 -4.60 2.21 22.47
CA ARG A 29 -3.25 2.79 22.54
C ARG A 29 -3.26 4.32 22.59
N GLU A 30 -4.33 4.94 22.09
CA GLU A 30 -4.48 6.38 22.01
C GLU A 30 -5.20 6.88 23.27
N ASN A 31 -4.81 8.07 23.74
CA ASN A 31 -5.55 8.80 24.76
C ASN A 31 -6.48 9.81 24.09
N PHE A 32 -7.55 10.16 24.80
CA PHE A 32 -8.36 11.31 24.40
C PHE A 32 -7.51 12.58 24.50
N THR A 33 -7.44 13.33 23.40
CA THR A 33 -6.85 14.66 23.38
C THR A 33 -7.82 15.65 22.75
N GLU A 34 -7.88 16.85 23.32
CA GLU A 34 -8.69 17.95 22.78
C GLU A 34 -7.93 18.69 21.67
N VAL A 35 -6.60 18.60 21.64
CA VAL A 35 -5.77 19.38 20.71
C VAL A 35 -5.72 18.70 19.35
N ASN A 36 -5.96 19.47 18.30
CA ASN A 36 -5.92 18.96 16.93
C ASN A 36 -4.46 18.89 16.45
N MET A 37 -3.87 17.69 16.44
CA MET A 37 -2.49 17.50 15.99
C MET A 37 -2.44 17.19 14.49
N LYS A 38 -1.45 17.76 13.78
CA LYS A 38 -1.19 17.40 12.37
C LYS A 38 -0.92 15.91 12.21
N GLY A 39 -1.40 15.35 11.10
CA GLY A 39 -1.25 13.92 10.77
C GLY A 39 -2.37 13.04 11.31
N SER A 40 -3.06 13.47 12.38
CA SER A 40 -4.11 12.67 12.98
C SER A 40 -5.43 12.79 12.24
N GLY A 41 -6.02 13.98 12.04
CA GLY A 41 -7.35 14.09 11.42
C GLY A 41 -8.45 13.23 12.07
N ARG A 42 -8.21 12.68 13.27
CA ARG A 42 -8.92 11.51 13.83
C ARG A 42 -9.80 11.84 15.04
N VAL A 43 -10.06 13.11 15.36
CA VAL A 43 -10.99 13.42 16.45
C VAL A 43 -12.39 13.67 15.90
N GLU A 44 -12.96 12.63 15.26
CA GLU A 44 -14.40 12.60 15.01
C GLU A 44 -15.09 12.30 16.35
N TYR A 45 -15.92 13.23 16.80
CA TYR A 45 -16.74 13.05 17.98
C TYR A 45 -18.21 13.03 17.63
N VAL A 46 -18.97 12.26 18.39
CA VAL A 46 -20.43 12.22 18.28
C VAL A 46 -21.03 12.87 19.50
N PHE A 47 -21.80 13.94 19.30
CA PHE A 47 -22.57 14.55 20.36
C PHE A 47 -23.91 13.82 20.54
N ALA A 48 -24.16 13.35 21.76
CA ALA A 48 -25.42 12.76 22.17
C ALA A 48 -26.17 13.69 23.13
N GLY A 49 -27.40 14.06 22.78
CA GLY A 49 -28.26 14.87 23.63
C GLY A 49 -28.92 14.05 24.74
N ILE A 50 -29.49 14.75 25.72
CA ILE A 50 -30.33 14.14 26.76
C ILE A 50 -31.64 13.62 26.15
N ASN A 51 -32.11 12.47 26.62
CA ASN A 51 -33.36 11.84 26.15
C ASN A 51 -33.32 11.42 24.69
N GLU A 52 -32.15 10.95 24.26
CA GLU A 52 -31.89 10.56 22.89
C GLU A 52 -31.45 9.10 22.82
N GLU A 53 -31.89 8.43 21.76
CA GLU A 53 -31.43 7.12 21.34
C GLU A 53 -30.65 7.29 20.05
N ILE A 54 -29.37 6.89 20.08
CA ILE A 54 -28.48 6.96 18.92
C ILE A 54 -27.99 5.58 18.58
N GLU A 55 -28.09 5.27 17.29
CA GLU A 55 -27.57 4.05 16.70
C GLU A 55 -26.36 4.39 15.82
N ILE A 56 -25.18 3.93 16.22
CA ILE A 56 -23.90 4.19 15.56
C ILE A 56 -23.35 2.90 14.99
N LYS A 57 -23.11 2.94 13.68
CA LYS A 57 -22.38 1.93 12.95
C LYS A 57 -20.90 2.32 12.90
N LEU A 58 -20.05 1.45 13.43
CA LEU A 58 -18.61 1.66 13.50
C LEU A 58 -17.91 0.96 12.33
N GLN A 59 -17.07 1.69 11.62
CA GLN A 59 -16.15 1.15 10.62
C GLN A 59 -14.72 1.26 11.13
N SER A 60 -14.01 0.13 11.13
CA SER A 60 -12.59 0.06 11.50
C SER A 60 -11.74 -0.02 10.23
N GLN A 61 -10.72 0.84 10.15
CA GLN A 61 -9.71 0.83 9.11
C GLN A 61 -8.36 0.63 9.77
N TYR A 62 -7.55 -0.27 9.22
CA TYR A 62 -6.22 -0.56 9.74
C TYR A 62 -5.19 -0.11 8.71
N PHE A 63 -4.27 0.75 9.13
CA PHE A 63 -3.22 1.31 8.30
C PHE A 63 -1.89 0.67 8.69
N SER A 64 -1.15 0.23 7.68
CA SER A 64 0.20 -0.29 7.81
C SER A 64 1.11 0.50 6.88
N ASN A 65 1.88 1.41 7.47
CA ASN A 65 2.85 2.25 6.77
C ASN A 65 4.20 1.53 6.69
N VAL A 66 4.94 1.79 5.62
CA VAL A 66 6.26 1.19 5.39
C VAL A 66 7.33 2.26 5.59
N GLU A 67 8.33 1.96 6.42
CA GLU A 67 9.49 2.82 6.61
C GLU A 67 10.20 3.06 5.26
N THR A 68 10.35 4.33 4.88
CA THR A 68 11.12 4.74 3.71
C THR A 68 12.35 5.55 4.14
N TYR A 69 13.25 5.84 3.20
CA TYR A 69 14.41 6.71 3.47
C TYR A 69 14.00 8.14 3.88
N LYS A 70 12.78 8.58 3.54
CA LYS A 70 12.30 9.94 3.81
C LYS A 70 11.30 10.00 4.96
N GLU A 71 10.53 8.94 5.15
CA GLU A 71 9.44 8.88 6.13
C GLU A 71 9.69 7.69 7.05
N THR A 72 10.02 7.99 8.30
CA THR A 72 10.24 7.01 9.36
C THR A 72 9.02 6.94 10.25
N CYS A 73 8.59 5.73 10.58
CA CYS A 73 7.49 5.49 11.51
C CYS A 73 7.98 4.66 12.71
N SER A 74 7.26 4.74 13.83
CA SER A 74 7.60 4.00 15.05
C SER A 74 6.86 2.66 15.11
N ARG A 75 7.60 1.57 15.36
CA ARG A 75 7.05 0.22 15.64
C ARG A 75 7.00 -0.13 17.12
N GLN A 76 7.27 0.84 18.00
CA GLN A 76 7.28 0.59 19.44
C GLN A 76 5.88 0.20 19.94
N GLU A 77 5.81 -0.87 20.73
CA GLU A 77 4.55 -1.32 21.31
C GLU A 77 4.00 -0.27 22.30
N GLY A 78 2.73 0.11 22.12
CA GLY A 78 2.06 1.11 22.94
C GLY A 78 2.42 2.56 22.62
N TYR A 79 3.21 2.81 21.57
CA TYR A 79 3.48 4.17 21.10
C TYR A 79 2.25 4.76 20.40
N SER A 80 1.98 6.03 20.69
CA SER A 80 0.96 6.86 20.05
C SER A 80 1.58 8.24 19.79
N ASP A 81 1.48 8.68 18.54
CA ASP A 81 1.82 10.03 18.08
C ASP A 81 1.00 11.09 18.81
N LEU A 82 -0.30 10.87 19.00
CA LEU A 82 -1.18 11.74 19.79
C LEU A 82 -0.68 11.90 21.23
N LYS A 83 -0.32 10.80 21.90
CA LYS A 83 0.23 10.85 23.26
C LYS A 83 1.56 11.60 23.31
N CYS A 84 2.44 11.37 22.34
CA CYS A 84 3.72 12.08 22.24
C CYS A 84 3.52 13.59 22.12
N GLY A 85 2.62 14.00 21.22
CA GLY A 85 2.38 15.40 20.96
C GLY A 85 1.64 16.10 22.10
N GLU A 86 0.70 15.43 22.76
CA GLU A 86 0.03 15.95 23.96
C GLU A 86 1.02 16.21 25.10
N ILE A 87 1.91 15.25 25.38
CA ILE A 87 2.97 15.43 26.39
C ILE A 87 3.91 16.57 26.01
N CYS A 88 4.27 16.70 24.73
CA CYS A 88 5.10 17.79 24.22
C CYS A 88 4.48 19.17 24.51
N ILE A 89 3.17 19.33 24.23
CA ILE A 89 2.44 20.57 24.51
C ILE A 89 2.32 20.83 26.01
N TRP A 90 1.99 19.80 26.79
CA TRP A 90 1.88 19.94 28.25
C TRP A 90 3.21 20.30 28.90
N GLN A 91 4.32 19.77 28.39
CA GLN A 91 5.65 20.12 28.85
C GLN A 91 5.95 21.59 28.58
N ASP A 92 5.73 22.08 27.35
CA ASP A 92 5.96 23.48 27.00
C ASP A 92 5.11 24.46 27.84
N LEU A 93 3.83 24.12 28.05
CA LEU A 93 2.95 24.90 28.92
C LEU A 93 3.37 24.86 30.39
N SER A 94 3.86 23.72 30.87
CA SER A 94 4.35 23.58 32.24
C SER A 94 5.68 24.31 32.45
N ASP A 95 6.53 24.35 31.43
CA ASP A 95 7.78 25.12 31.41
C ASP A 95 7.51 26.64 31.43
N GLU A 96 6.39 27.10 30.84
CA GLU A 96 5.98 28.52 30.88
C GLU A 96 5.42 28.95 32.25
N VAL A 97 4.60 28.10 32.89
CA VAL A 97 3.83 28.44 34.10
C VAL A 97 4.45 27.87 35.39
N ASP A 98 5.49 27.05 35.27
CA ASP A 98 6.17 26.31 36.36
C ASP A 98 5.24 25.40 37.18
N CYS A 99 4.10 24.96 36.61
CA CYS A 99 3.17 24.06 37.29
C CYS A 99 2.33 23.22 36.33
N SER A 100 1.80 22.09 36.83
CA SER A 100 1.00 21.14 36.06
C SER A 100 -0.50 21.24 36.35
N GLY A 101 -1.32 21.01 35.32
CA GLY A 101 -2.78 20.91 35.43
C GLY A 101 -3.25 19.51 35.86
N PRO A 102 -4.44 19.37 36.49
CA PRO A 102 -4.98 18.06 36.88
C PRO A 102 -5.18 17.05 35.74
N TRP A 103 -5.30 17.53 34.50
CA TRP A 103 -5.45 16.71 33.28
C TRP A 103 -4.11 16.38 32.61
N MET A 104 -3.01 17.03 33.03
CA MET A 104 -1.68 16.85 32.45
C MET A 104 -0.97 15.70 33.17
N HIS A 105 -1.20 14.48 32.70
CA HIS A 105 -0.57 13.29 33.24
C HIS A 105 0.83 13.09 32.67
N ASP A 106 1.70 12.35 33.38
CA ASP A 106 3.06 12.02 32.95
C ASP A 106 4.03 13.23 32.79
N ILE A 107 3.75 14.36 33.46
CA ILE A 107 4.61 15.57 33.47
C ILE A 107 5.37 15.69 34.80
N ASN A 108 6.64 16.10 34.75
CA ASN A 108 7.53 16.26 35.91
C ASN A 108 7.37 17.64 36.60
N TYR A 109 6.15 18.08 36.83
CA TYR A 109 5.84 19.33 37.53
C TYR A 109 4.83 19.10 38.64
N GLU A 110 4.96 19.84 39.74
CA GLU A 110 3.96 19.82 40.81
C GLU A 110 2.65 20.46 40.33
N PRO A 111 1.47 19.96 40.77
CA PRO A 111 0.20 20.56 40.43
C PRO A 111 0.11 22.02 40.88
N CYS A 112 -0.48 22.90 40.06
CA CYS A 112 -0.66 24.30 40.43
C CYS A 112 -1.48 24.44 41.72
N ASN A 113 -0.91 25.08 42.75
CA ASN A 113 -1.56 25.30 44.05
C ASN A 113 -2.37 26.61 44.09
N ASP A 114 -2.03 27.57 43.23
CA ASP A 114 -2.63 28.91 43.22
C ASP A 114 -3.67 29.09 42.12
N THR A 115 -4.71 29.87 42.42
CA THR A 115 -5.79 30.15 41.45
C THR A 115 -5.28 30.96 40.25
N ASP A 116 -4.33 31.86 40.47
CA ASP A 116 -3.79 32.71 39.41
C ASP A 116 -2.90 31.92 38.45
N SER A 117 -2.04 31.03 38.98
CA SER A 117 -1.24 30.10 38.17
C SER A 117 -2.14 29.16 37.36
N MET A 118 -3.19 28.60 37.99
CA MET A 118 -4.15 27.76 37.27
C MET A 118 -4.90 28.51 36.16
N ARG A 119 -5.31 29.77 36.40
CA ARG A 119 -5.97 30.60 35.37
C ARG A 119 -5.02 30.93 34.23
N ASN A 120 -3.75 31.19 34.53
CA ASN A 120 -2.74 31.44 33.51
C ASN A 120 -2.50 30.18 32.68
N LEU A 121 -2.35 29.02 33.31
CA LEU A 121 -2.22 27.73 32.62
C LEU A 121 -3.41 27.45 31.69
N ILE A 122 -4.64 27.62 32.18
CA ILE A 122 -5.85 27.43 31.36
C ILE A 122 -5.89 28.42 30.19
N LYS A 123 -5.46 29.66 30.41
CA LYS A 123 -5.43 30.69 29.37
C LYS A 123 -4.38 30.37 28.30
N SER A 124 -3.18 29.93 28.68
CA SER A 124 -2.14 29.50 27.73
C SER A 124 -2.58 28.24 26.98
N TYR A 125 -3.13 27.24 27.69
CA TYR A 125 -3.67 26.04 27.06
C TYR A 125 -4.78 26.35 26.05
N LYS A 126 -5.70 27.26 26.39
CA LYS A 126 -6.75 27.72 25.48
C LYS A 126 -6.17 28.40 24.24
N ALA A 127 -5.10 29.18 24.38
CA ALA A 127 -4.45 29.82 23.24
C ALA A 127 -3.85 28.77 22.29
N VAL A 128 -3.25 27.71 22.81
CA VAL A 128 -2.73 26.58 22.01
C VAL A 128 -3.86 25.83 21.32
N TYR A 129 -4.98 25.61 22.01
CA TYR A 129 -6.16 24.96 21.43
C TYR A 129 -6.79 25.79 20.29
N GLU A 130 -6.87 27.11 20.45
CA GLU A 130 -7.45 28.02 19.45
C GLU A 130 -6.47 28.38 18.33
N SER A 131 -5.15 28.24 18.56
CA SER A 131 -4.14 28.43 17.52
C SER A 131 -4.22 27.28 16.53
N GLY A 132 -4.62 27.57 15.30
CA GLY A 132 -4.53 26.63 14.18
C GLY A 132 -3.09 26.45 13.66
N ASP A 133 -2.09 26.93 14.40
CA ASP A 133 -0.68 26.81 14.07
C ASP A 133 -0.16 25.47 14.56
N ASP A 134 0.71 24.85 13.78
CA ASP A 134 1.32 23.59 14.17
C ASP A 134 2.30 23.80 15.30
N TYR A 135 2.11 23.06 16.38
CA TYR A 135 3.15 22.88 17.37
C TYR A 135 4.26 22.00 16.79
N ASP A 136 5.50 22.49 16.85
CA ASP A 136 6.68 21.78 16.34
C ASP A 136 7.12 20.67 17.31
N CYS A 137 6.32 19.62 17.39
CA CYS A 137 6.65 18.41 18.14
C CYS A 137 7.22 17.36 17.18
N ASN A 138 8.44 16.91 17.43
CA ASN A 138 9.13 15.86 16.65
C ASN A 138 8.59 14.45 16.94
N CYS A 139 7.27 14.26 16.86
CA CYS A 139 6.61 12.98 17.06
C CYS A 139 6.54 12.22 15.74
N MET A 140 7.08 11.00 15.72
CA MET A 140 6.95 10.11 14.56
C MET A 140 5.54 9.53 14.51
N GLU A 141 5.01 9.28 13.32
CA GLU A 141 3.76 8.53 13.17
C GLU A 141 3.98 7.04 13.48
N PRO A 142 3.00 6.34 14.07
CA PRO A 142 3.08 4.89 14.25
C PRO A 142 3.00 4.16 12.89
N CYS A 143 3.82 3.13 12.69
CA CYS A 143 3.76 2.33 11.46
C CYS A 143 2.44 1.55 11.33
N GLU A 144 1.83 1.20 12.47
CA GLU A 144 0.54 0.54 12.52
C GLU A 144 -0.44 1.42 13.26
N SER A 145 -1.53 1.79 12.60
CA SER A 145 -2.59 2.57 13.25
C SER A 145 -3.97 2.08 12.87
N ARG A 146 -4.94 2.35 13.74
CA ARG A 146 -6.33 1.97 13.52
C ARG A 146 -7.21 3.19 13.67
N ILE A 147 -8.03 3.44 12.66
CA ILE A 147 -9.00 4.53 12.67
C ILE A 147 -10.40 3.96 12.78
N PHE A 148 -11.19 4.55 13.67
CA PHE A 148 -12.60 4.27 13.80
C PHE A 148 -13.41 5.42 13.20
N THR A 149 -14.14 5.14 12.12
CA THR A 149 -15.07 6.09 11.52
C THR A 149 -16.49 5.77 11.99
N THR A 150 -17.21 6.79 12.43
CA THR A 150 -18.54 6.64 13.00
C THR A 150 -19.62 7.04 11.99
N TYR A 151 -20.63 6.19 11.82
CA TYR A 151 -21.78 6.48 10.96
C TYR A 151 -23.06 6.41 11.79
N ILE A 152 -23.72 7.56 11.95
CA ILE A 152 -25.01 7.63 12.64
C ILE A 152 -26.09 7.06 11.73
N GLN A 153 -26.69 5.95 12.14
CA GLN A 153 -27.73 5.25 11.38
C GLN A 153 -29.12 5.75 11.72
N SER A 154 -29.36 5.99 13.01
CA SER A 154 -30.63 6.50 13.49
C SER A 154 -30.42 7.36 14.73
N ARG A 155 -31.25 8.38 14.86
CA ARG A 155 -31.31 9.29 15.98
C ARG A 155 -32.77 9.51 16.32
N LYS A 156 -33.18 9.18 17.55
CA LYS A 156 -34.56 9.31 18.01
C LYS A 156 -34.59 9.98 19.36
N THR A 157 -35.33 11.06 19.47
CA THR A 157 -35.63 11.67 20.77
C THR A 157 -36.81 10.95 21.41
N PHE A 158 -36.71 10.63 22.68
CA PHE A 158 -37.85 10.16 23.48
C PHE A 158 -38.14 11.15 24.59
N TYR A 159 -39.34 11.10 25.17
CA TYR A 159 -39.68 11.91 26.33
C TYR A 159 -39.93 11.00 27.51
N GLN A 160 -39.06 11.08 28.51
CA GLN A 160 -39.21 10.36 29.76
C GLN A 160 -39.03 11.30 30.95
N PRO A 161 -39.70 11.00 32.08
CA PRO A 161 -39.60 11.83 33.28
C PRO A 161 -38.18 11.87 33.85
N GLU A 162 -37.39 10.81 33.63
CA GLU A 162 -35.97 10.77 34.02
C GLU A 162 -35.07 10.98 32.79
N PRO A 163 -34.05 11.86 32.88
CA PRO A 163 -33.12 12.11 31.80
C PRO A 163 -32.23 10.88 31.57
N ARG A 164 -32.36 10.24 30.41
CA ARG A 164 -31.50 9.10 30.03
C ARG A 164 -31.11 9.19 28.55
N THR A 165 -29.97 8.64 28.19
CA THR A 165 -29.52 8.57 26.79
C THR A 165 -29.06 7.16 26.49
N LEU A 166 -29.51 6.63 25.35
CA LEU A 166 -29.24 5.26 24.92
C LEU A 166 -28.34 5.30 23.70
N LEU A 167 -27.23 4.58 23.79
CA LEU A 167 -26.21 4.54 22.76
C LEU A 167 -25.98 3.09 22.33
N TYR A 168 -26.24 2.81 21.05
CA TYR A 168 -25.96 1.52 20.44
C TYR A 168 -24.80 1.67 19.48
N ILE A 169 -23.62 1.15 19.84
CA ILE A 169 -22.46 1.10 18.95
C ILE A 169 -22.25 -0.34 18.52
N TYR A 170 -22.21 -0.57 17.22
CA TYR A 170 -21.93 -1.90 16.68
C TYR A 170 -21.05 -1.85 15.44
N TYR A 171 -20.33 -2.94 15.21
CA TYR A 171 -19.56 -3.14 13.99
C TYR A 171 -20.47 -3.51 12.82
N THR A 172 -20.05 -3.12 11.62
CA THR A 172 -20.69 -3.60 10.39
C THR A 172 -20.47 -5.12 10.24
N THR A 173 -21.38 -5.82 9.58
CA THR A 173 -21.30 -7.27 9.35
C THR A 173 -20.05 -7.72 8.59
N LYS A 174 -19.33 -6.80 7.95
CA LYS A 174 -17.96 -7.02 7.49
C LYS A 174 -16.99 -6.62 8.60
N LEU A 175 -16.70 -7.58 9.49
CA LEU A 175 -15.68 -7.47 10.54
C LEU A 175 -14.24 -7.37 9.99
N ILE A 176 -14.07 -7.45 8.66
CA ILE A 176 -12.79 -7.23 8.01
C ILE A 176 -12.52 -5.73 8.12
N SER A 177 -11.71 -5.35 9.10
CA SER A 177 -11.12 -4.01 9.13
C SER A 177 -10.48 -3.79 7.78
N GLN A 178 -10.84 -2.69 7.10
CA GLN A 178 -10.27 -2.39 5.80
C GLN A 178 -8.77 -2.18 6.00
N MET A 179 -7.97 -3.16 5.58
CA MET A 179 -6.52 -3.10 5.70
C MET A 179 -5.99 -2.29 4.52
N ILE A 180 -5.38 -1.16 4.85
CA ILE A 180 -4.69 -0.27 3.93
C ILE A 180 -3.22 -0.43 4.23
N GLU A 181 -2.52 -1.13 3.34
CA GLU A 181 -1.09 -1.37 3.45
C GLU A 181 -0.39 -0.53 2.38
N GLU A 182 0.55 0.31 2.80
CA GLU A 182 1.45 0.96 1.87
C GLU A 182 2.40 -0.08 1.28
N ARG A 183 2.50 -0.14 -0.04
CA ARG A 183 3.45 -1.02 -0.72
C ARG A 183 4.32 -0.20 -1.65
N PRO A 184 5.64 -0.45 -1.68
CA PRO A 184 6.50 0.21 -2.66
C PRO A 184 5.99 -0.12 -4.05
N SER A 185 5.81 0.90 -4.88
CA SER A 185 5.30 0.72 -6.25
C SER A 185 6.28 -0.04 -7.15
N TYR A 186 7.54 -0.17 -6.73
CA TYR A 186 8.58 -0.87 -7.46
C TYR A 186 9.42 -1.71 -6.51
N ASP A 187 9.39 -3.03 -6.70
CA ASP A 187 10.20 -3.97 -5.95
C ASP A 187 11.50 -4.31 -6.71
N THR A 188 12.52 -4.72 -5.98
CA THR A 188 13.79 -5.22 -6.51
C THR A 188 13.59 -6.40 -7.47
N THR A 189 12.58 -7.24 -7.23
CA THR A 189 12.22 -8.34 -8.13
C THR A 189 11.74 -7.83 -9.49
N GLN A 190 10.95 -6.75 -9.49
CA GLN A 190 10.48 -6.09 -10.71
C GLN A 190 11.63 -5.40 -11.45
N PHE A 191 12.56 -4.78 -10.72
CA PHE A 191 13.80 -4.26 -11.30
C PHE A 191 14.61 -5.32 -12.04
N ILE A 192 14.84 -6.45 -11.40
CA ILE A 192 15.59 -7.56 -11.98
C ILE A 192 14.85 -8.12 -13.20
N ALA A 193 13.51 -8.21 -13.15
CA ALA A 193 12.70 -8.67 -14.26
C ALA A 193 12.80 -7.73 -15.48
N ASP A 194 12.73 -6.41 -15.27
CA ASP A 194 12.79 -5.41 -16.36
C ASP A 194 14.18 -5.36 -17.00
N VAL A 195 15.24 -5.38 -16.18
CA VAL A 195 16.63 -5.41 -16.64
C VAL A 195 16.95 -6.75 -17.32
N GLY A 196 16.55 -7.86 -16.71
CA GLY A 196 16.76 -9.21 -17.23
C GLY A 196 15.99 -9.45 -18.53
N GLY A 197 14.77 -8.93 -18.65
CA GLY A 197 13.97 -8.99 -19.87
C GLY A 197 14.63 -8.20 -21.01
N SER A 198 15.09 -6.98 -20.73
CA SER A 198 15.75 -6.12 -21.72
C SER A 198 17.09 -6.69 -22.20
N LEU A 199 17.93 -7.17 -21.27
CA LEU A 199 19.20 -7.83 -21.59
C LEU A 199 18.97 -9.17 -22.31
N GLY A 200 18.00 -9.96 -21.87
CA GLY A 200 17.64 -11.23 -22.48
C GLY A 200 17.14 -11.07 -23.92
N PHE A 201 16.34 -10.03 -24.20
CA PHE A 201 15.89 -9.70 -25.55
C PHE A 201 17.07 -9.30 -26.47
N LEU A 202 17.94 -8.41 -26.00
CA LEU A 202 19.11 -7.97 -26.77
C LEU A 202 20.08 -9.13 -27.04
N LEU A 203 20.30 -10.00 -26.05
CA LEU A 203 21.09 -11.21 -26.23
C LEU A 203 20.41 -12.20 -27.19
N GLY A 204 19.09 -12.37 -27.10
CA GLY A 204 18.34 -13.22 -28.02
C GLY A 204 18.49 -12.81 -29.48
N LEU A 205 18.39 -11.52 -29.78
CA LEU A 205 18.64 -10.97 -31.13
C LEU A 205 20.11 -11.16 -31.55
N SER A 206 21.05 -11.00 -30.62
CA SER A 206 22.48 -11.22 -30.91
C SER A 206 22.78 -12.67 -31.29
N VAL A 207 22.16 -13.64 -30.62
CA VAL A 207 22.35 -15.08 -30.90
C VAL A 207 21.76 -15.48 -32.25
N LEU A 208 20.58 -14.98 -32.59
CA LEU A 208 20.00 -15.19 -33.93
C LEU A 208 20.89 -14.58 -35.03
N GLY A 209 21.49 -13.41 -34.77
CA GLY A 209 22.48 -12.81 -35.67
C GLY A 209 23.72 -13.67 -35.86
N ILE A 210 24.25 -14.26 -34.77
CA ILE A 210 25.41 -15.16 -34.82
C ILE A 210 25.09 -16.46 -35.57
N ILE A 211 23.90 -17.05 -35.37
CA ILE A 211 23.45 -18.23 -36.10
C ILE A 211 23.37 -17.93 -37.60
N GLY A 212 22.82 -16.78 -37.99
CA GLY A 212 22.77 -16.36 -39.40
C GLY A 212 24.17 -16.16 -40.03
N ILE A 213 25.13 -15.62 -39.27
CA ILE A 213 26.52 -15.50 -39.74
C ILE A 213 27.19 -16.87 -39.89
N LEU A 214 26.96 -17.78 -38.96
CA LEU A 214 27.49 -19.15 -39.01
C LEU A 214 26.94 -19.93 -40.21
N GLU A 215 25.65 -19.80 -40.52
CA GLU A 215 25.05 -20.41 -41.71
C GLU A 215 25.65 -19.86 -43.01
N HIS A 216 25.89 -18.55 -43.08
CA HIS A 216 26.52 -17.96 -44.25
C HIS A 216 27.98 -18.39 -44.44
N LEU A 217 28.72 -18.57 -43.33
CA LEU A 217 30.09 -19.10 -43.35
C LEU A 217 30.13 -20.56 -43.81
N THR A 218 29.26 -21.42 -43.29
CA THR A 218 29.23 -22.84 -43.70
C THR A 218 28.83 -23.00 -45.16
N LEU A 219 27.87 -22.20 -45.65
CA LEU A 219 27.50 -22.17 -47.08
C LEU A 219 28.63 -21.66 -47.97
N PHE A 220 29.42 -20.68 -47.52
CA PHE A 220 30.57 -20.18 -48.28
C PHE A 220 31.68 -21.24 -48.39
N PHE A 221 32.01 -21.92 -47.28
CA PHE A 221 33.03 -22.97 -47.29
C PHE A 221 32.59 -24.25 -48.00
N CYS A 222 31.34 -24.69 -47.86
CA CYS A 222 30.82 -25.84 -48.61
C CYS A 222 30.55 -25.49 -50.08
N GLY A 223 30.10 -24.27 -50.39
CA GLY A 223 29.87 -23.79 -51.75
C GLY A 223 31.15 -23.65 -52.58
N ASP A 224 32.23 -23.12 -51.99
CA ASP A 224 33.53 -23.06 -52.67
C ASP A 224 34.21 -24.44 -52.79
N CYS A 225 33.98 -25.35 -51.85
CA CYS A 225 34.43 -26.73 -51.97
C CYS A 225 33.69 -27.49 -53.08
N ILE A 226 32.37 -27.34 -53.19
CA ILE A 226 31.57 -27.94 -54.26
C ILE A 226 31.94 -27.33 -55.63
N ARG A 227 32.14 -26.00 -55.70
CA ARG A 227 32.59 -25.30 -56.92
C ARG A 227 34.00 -25.72 -57.35
N ARG A 228 34.93 -25.93 -56.40
CA ARG A 228 36.26 -26.49 -56.68
C ARG A 228 36.22 -27.96 -57.12
N MET A 229 35.32 -28.77 -56.58
CA MET A 229 35.15 -30.15 -57.05
C MET A 229 34.49 -30.23 -58.43
N GLN A 230 33.54 -29.33 -58.75
CA GLN A 230 32.92 -29.27 -60.08
C GLN A 230 33.91 -28.82 -61.18
N LEU A 231 34.73 -27.80 -60.92
CA LEU A 231 35.80 -27.37 -61.85
C LEU A 231 36.83 -28.47 -62.12
N LYS A 232 37.12 -29.32 -61.11
CA LYS A 232 38.04 -30.45 -61.25
C LYS A 232 37.41 -31.63 -62.02
N ASN A 233 36.08 -31.77 -61.97
CA ASN A 233 35.34 -32.79 -62.73
C ASN A 233 35.17 -32.41 -64.21
N GLU A 234 35.11 -31.12 -64.55
CA GLU A 234 35.06 -30.63 -65.94
C GLU A 234 36.40 -30.80 -66.69
N GLU A 235 37.54 -30.71 -65.99
CA GLU A 235 38.84 -31.03 -66.60
C GLU A 235 39.03 -32.55 -66.83
N HIS A 236 38.49 -33.41 -65.96
CA HIS A 236 38.63 -34.86 -66.08
C HIS A 236 37.71 -35.47 -67.14
N SER A 237 36.50 -34.93 -67.31
CA SER A 237 35.54 -35.40 -68.33
C SER A 237 35.94 -35.03 -69.77
N ARG A 238 36.84 -34.06 -69.97
CA ARG A 238 37.36 -33.69 -71.31
C ARG A 238 38.55 -34.56 -71.75
N SER A 239 39.26 -35.22 -70.84
CA SER A 239 40.36 -36.14 -71.18
C SER A 239 39.88 -37.57 -71.53
N ASP A 240 38.73 -38.00 -71.03
CA ASP A 240 38.24 -39.38 -71.21
C ASP A 240 37.38 -39.59 -72.48
N SER A 241 37.20 -38.57 -73.32
CA SER A 241 36.41 -38.67 -74.57
C SER A 241 37.20 -39.21 -75.79
N ARG A 242 38.45 -39.65 -75.59
CA ARG A 242 39.23 -40.39 -76.57
C ARG A 242 39.78 -41.64 -75.89
N THR A 243 39.08 -42.76 -76.00
CA THR A 243 39.58 -44.14 -76.26
C THR A 243 38.50 -45.15 -75.84
N ASP A 244 37.93 -45.81 -76.86
CA ASP A 244 37.34 -47.16 -76.93
C ASP A 244 36.26 -47.67 -75.95
N SER A 245 35.09 -47.95 -76.52
CA SER A 245 34.20 -49.10 -76.24
C SER A 245 34.88 -50.43 -76.66
N PRO A 246 34.50 -51.67 -76.22
CA PRO A 246 33.13 -52.14 -75.91
C PRO A 246 32.93 -53.16 -74.75
N GLU A 247 31.64 -53.46 -74.47
CA GLU A 247 31.03 -54.65 -73.80
C GLU A 247 31.39 -54.90 -72.30
N ASP A 248 30.54 -55.28 -71.35
CA ASP A 248 29.17 -55.81 -71.25
C ASP A 248 28.68 -55.66 -69.78
N GLY A 249 27.35 -55.73 -69.52
CA GLY A 249 26.83 -56.27 -68.25
C GLY A 249 25.90 -55.39 -67.38
N GLU A 250 24.59 -55.60 -67.57
CA GLU A 250 23.49 -55.62 -66.58
C GLU A 250 23.31 -54.53 -65.48
N SER A 251 22.31 -53.68 -65.72
CA SER A 251 21.07 -53.49 -64.91
C SER A 251 21.16 -53.34 -63.38
N GLN A 252 20.88 -52.14 -62.87
CA GLN A 252 19.57 -51.78 -62.30
C GLN A 252 19.59 -50.35 -61.73
N ALA A 253 18.66 -49.53 -62.20
CA ALA A 253 18.35 -48.22 -61.67
C ALA A 253 17.28 -48.33 -60.57
N SER A 254 17.41 -47.56 -59.49
CA SER A 254 16.26 -47.02 -58.77
C SER A 254 16.66 -45.78 -57.95
N ASP A 255 16.34 -44.61 -58.50
CA ASP A 255 16.17 -43.36 -57.76
C ASP A 255 14.76 -43.38 -57.15
N VAL A 256 14.65 -43.26 -55.83
CA VAL A 256 13.47 -42.65 -55.18
C VAL A 256 13.94 -41.83 -53.97
N THR A 257 13.86 -40.52 -54.15
CA THR A 257 13.95 -39.46 -53.13
C THR A 257 12.84 -39.59 -52.07
N LEU A 258 13.20 -39.54 -50.78
CA LEU A 258 12.25 -39.46 -49.66
C LEU A 258 12.12 -38.00 -49.20
N ASP A 259 10.88 -37.51 -49.19
CA ASP A 259 10.46 -36.18 -48.77
C ASP A 259 10.24 -36.13 -47.24
N ILE A 260 10.72 -35.07 -46.59
CA ILE A 260 10.76 -34.92 -45.12
C ILE A 260 9.58 -34.04 -44.69
N ASN A 261 8.36 -34.58 -44.75
CA ASN A 261 7.17 -33.85 -44.28
C ASN A 261 6.18 -34.67 -43.45
N ASP A 262 6.49 -35.94 -43.14
CA ASP A 262 5.60 -36.81 -42.35
C ASP A 262 6.10 -37.16 -40.94
N VAL A 263 7.09 -36.42 -40.42
CA VAL A 263 7.51 -36.55 -39.02
C VAL A 263 7.14 -35.26 -38.31
N PHE A 264 5.95 -35.23 -37.69
CA PHE A 264 5.60 -34.57 -36.41
C PHE A 264 4.09 -34.28 -36.31
N THR A 265 3.26 -35.33 -36.23
CA THR A 265 1.92 -35.21 -35.60
C THR A 265 1.60 -36.46 -34.78
N VAL A 266 2.02 -36.46 -33.52
CA VAL A 266 1.62 -37.36 -32.42
C VAL A 266 1.81 -36.51 -31.15
N GLU A 267 0.92 -36.33 -30.17
CA GLU A 267 -0.43 -36.82 -29.85
C GLU A 267 -1.02 -35.80 -28.85
N LYS A 268 -2.28 -35.36 -29.04
CA LYS A 268 -3.05 -34.72 -27.95
C LYS A 268 -3.60 -35.84 -27.06
N ALA A 269 -2.96 -36.10 -25.93
CA ALA A 269 -3.50 -36.97 -24.91
C ALA A 269 -4.78 -36.37 -24.30
N LYS A 270 -5.89 -37.09 -24.44
CA LYS A 270 -7.15 -36.86 -23.71
C LYS A 270 -6.96 -37.25 -22.24
N LEU A 271 -7.04 -36.29 -21.33
CA LEU A 271 -7.21 -36.56 -19.90
C LEU A 271 -8.67 -36.94 -19.62
N ALA A 272 -8.85 -38.09 -18.97
CA ALA A 272 -10.14 -38.64 -18.58
C ALA A 272 -10.72 -37.92 -17.35
N LYS A 273 -12.05 -37.86 -17.36
CA LYS A 273 -12.97 -37.26 -16.40
C LYS A 273 -12.92 -37.99 -15.05
N TYR A 274 -12.62 -37.25 -13.97
CA TYR A 274 -13.14 -37.47 -12.61
C TYR A 274 -13.30 -36.11 -11.94
#